data_AF-A0A7L2TNG7-F1
#
_entry.id   AF-A0A7L2TNG7-F1
#
_cell.length_a   1.000
_cell.length_b   1.000
_cell.length_c   1.000
_cell.angle_alpha   90.00
_cell.angle_beta   90.00
_cell.angle_gamma   90.00
#
_symmetry.space_group_name_H-M   'P 1'
#
loop_
_entity.id
_entity.type
_entity.pdbx_description
1 polymer ?
#
loop_
_entity_poly.entity_id
_entity_poly.type
_entity_poly.pdbx_seq_one_letter_code
_entity_poly.pdbx_strand_id
1 'polypeptide(L)'
;LAGYNGTIFAYGQTGSGKTFTITGGAERYSDRGIIPRTLSYIFDQLQKDSSKVYTTHVSYLEIYNECGYDLLDPRHEASRMEDLPKVTIMEDSDQNIHLKNLSLQQATNEEEALNLLFLGDTNRMIAETPMNQASSRSHCIFTIHISSKEPGSATIRRSKLHLVDLAGSERVAKTGIGGHLLTEAKYINLSLHYLEQVIIALAEKNRSHIPYRNCMMTSVLRDSLGGNCMTTMIATLAMDRRNLDESISTCRFAQRVALIKNEAVLNEEIDPRLMIIQLKKEIQDLKDELALVTGKQRMSELSQEELLQLDELIETFLKDNDPDSSLDVGADMRKIKYCFVRMKQIMNRPVISGKKLLSQDISEEKNSNEEAGEELEKLKGLLQQRDNEISILCEDKTRDALSQLNSTSAGSTVLEQSFSTSTEESQSRSRCFSLKEAKDFSSSIPRLPFLSR
;
A
#
# COMPACT_ATOMS: atom_id res chain seq x y z
N LEU A 1 -12.82 -21.28 -2.91
CA LEU A 1 -12.99 -22.06 -1.65
C LEU A 1 -11.77 -22.92 -1.32
N ALA A 2 -11.24 -23.73 -2.24
CA ALA A 2 -10.08 -24.59 -1.97
C ALA A 2 -8.72 -23.86 -1.88
N GLY A 3 -8.67 -22.52 -2.05
CA GLY A 3 -7.42 -21.74 -2.03
C GLY A 3 -6.79 -21.48 -3.41
N TYR A 4 -7.48 -21.80 -4.51
CA TYR A 4 -7.07 -21.42 -5.86
C TYR A 4 -7.66 -20.08 -6.28
N ASN A 5 -6.91 -19.31 -7.07
CA ASN A 5 -7.43 -18.11 -7.73
C ASN A 5 -8.31 -18.51 -8.91
N GLY A 6 -9.34 -17.71 -9.18
CA GLY A 6 -10.24 -17.91 -10.31
C GLY A 6 -10.56 -16.61 -11.02
N THR A 7 -10.84 -16.70 -12.32
CA THR A 7 -11.33 -15.59 -13.14
C THR A 7 -12.39 -16.09 -14.09
N ILE A 8 -13.55 -15.41 -14.12
CA ILE A 8 -14.58 -15.59 -15.14
C ILE A 8 -14.77 -14.24 -15.82
N PHE A 9 -14.58 -14.18 -17.13
CA PHE A 9 -14.81 -12.94 -17.88
C PHE A 9 -15.75 -13.15 -19.06
N ALA A 10 -16.68 -12.23 -19.25
CA ALA A 10 -17.56 -12.19 -20.41
C ALA A 10 -17.00 -11.27 -21.49
N TYR A 11 -17.01 -11.73 -22.74
CA TYR A 11 -16.50 -11.01 -23.91
C TYR A 11 -17.47 -11.12 -25.08
N GLY A 12 -17.59 -10.05 -25.87
CA GLY A 12 -18.50 -9.95 -27.00
C GLY A 12 -18.89 -8.50 -27.28
N GLN A 13 -19.61 -8.27 -28.37
CA GLN A 13 -20.07 -6.93 -28.74
C GLN A 13 -21.09 -6.36 -27.74
N THR A 14 -21.31 -5.05 -27.75
CA THR A 14 -22.42 -4.45 -27.01
C THR A 14 -23.75 -5.07 -27.42
N GLY A 15 -24.60 -5.35 -26.42
CA GLY A 15 -25.89 -6.00 -26.61
C GLY A 15 -25.86 -7.52 -26.79
N SER A 16 -24.69 -8.18 -26.79
CA SER A 16 -24.60 -9.64 -26.91
C SER A 16 -24.98 -10.42 -25.64
N GLY A 17 -25.15 -9.73 -24.51
CA GLY A 17 -25.54 -10.35 -23.23
C GLY A 17 -24.44 -10.52 -22.19
N LYS A 18 -23.30 -9.81 -22.29
CA LYS A 18 -22.21 -9.85 -21.28
C LYS A 18 -22.69 -9.52 -19.87
N THR A 19 -23.21 -8.31 -19.66
CA THR A 19 -23.73 -7.83 -18.38
C THR A 19 -24.90 -8.68 -17.86
N PHE A 20 -25.79 -9.12 -18.76
CA PHE A 20 -26.88 -10.03 -18.39
C PHE A 20 -26.35 -11.38 -17.88
N THR A 21 -25.25 -11.87 -18.43
CA THR A 21 -24.62 -13.12 -17.96
C THR A 21 -23.91 -12.92 -16.63
N ILE A 22 -23.13 -11.84 -16.49
CA ILE A 22 -22.29 -11.60 -15.31
C ILE A 22 -23.12 -11.10 -14.12
N THR A 23 -23.87 -10.02 -14.29
CA THR A 23 -24.67 -9.40 -13.22
C THR A 23 -26.10 -9.91 -13.22
N GLY A 24 -26.73 -10.00 -14.39
CA GLY A 24 -28.14 -10.36 -14.52
C GLY A 24 -29.09 -9.19 -14.73
N GLY A 25 -30.37 -9.51 -14.85
CA GLY A 25 -31.47 -8.53 -14.89
C GLY A 25 -31.82 -8.00 -13.49
N ALA A 26 -32.23 -6.73 -13.43
CA ALA A 26 -32.56 -6.05 -12.17
C ALA A 26 -33.96 -6.42 -11.61
N GLU A 27 -34.87 -6.93 -12.44
CA GLU A 27 -36.29 -7.04 -12.08
C GLU A 27 -36.69 -8.37 -11.44
N ARG A 28 -36.13 -9.50 -11.93
CA ARG A 28 -36.54 -10.84 -11.51
C ARG A 28 -35.39 -11.59 -10.87
N TYR A 29 -35.67 -12.29 -9.78
CA TYR A 29 -34.72 -13.19 -9.14
C TYR A 29 -34.20 -14.28 -10.10
N SER A 30 -35.06 -14.76 -11.00
CA SER A 30 -34.70 -15.72 -12.05
C SER A 30 -33.60 -15.21 -12.99
N ASP A 31 -33.50 -13.89 -13.14
CA ASP A 31 -32.64 -13.25 -14.12
C ASP A 31 -31.28 -12.86 -13.52
N ARG A 32 -31.03 -13.19 -12.25
CA ARG A 32 -29.72 -13.03 -11.60
C ARG A 32 -28.63 -13.74 -12.39
N GLY A 33 -27.51 -13.05 -12.60
CA GLY A 33 -26.35 -13.56 -13.33
C GLY A 33 -25.39 -14.34 -12.44
N ILE A 34 -24.16 -14.49 -12.91
CA ILE A 34 -23.09 -15.24 -12.25
C ILE A 34 -22.71 -14.63 -10.90
N ILE A 35 -22.51 -13.31 -10.79
CA ILE A 35 -22.06 -12.67 -9.54
C ILE A 35 -23.02 -12.96 -8.38
N PRO A 36 -24.30 -12.58 -8.42
CA PRO A 36 -25.20 -12.80 -7.29
C PRO A 36 -25.36 -14.28 -6.94
N ARG A 37 -25.40 -15.18 -7.94
CA ARG A 37 -25.46 -16.64 -7.70
C ARG A 37 -24.19 -17.18 -7.05
N THR A 38 -23.03 -16.65 -7.45
CA THR A 38 -21.73 -17.03 -6.90
C THR A 38 -21.62 -16.58 -5.45
N LEU A 39 -22.12 -15.38 -5.11
CA LEU A 39 -22.20 -14.91 -3.73
C LEU A 39 -23.08 -15.84 -2.89
N SER A 40 -24.32 -16.12 -3.32
CA SER A 40 -25.20 -17.07 -2.62
C SER A 40 -24.53 -18.42 -2.42
N TYR A 41 -23.90 -18.97 -3.46
CA TYR A 41 -23.21 -20.26 -3.39
C TYR A 41 -22.04 -20.23 -2.41
N ILE A 42 -21.18 -19.22 -2.47
CA ILE A 42 -20.02 -19.10 -1.58
C ILE A 42 -20.50 -19.07 -0.13
N PHE A 43 -21.41 -18.17 0.23
CA PHE A 43 -21.85 -18.03 1.62
C PHE A 43 -22.59 -19.27 2.13
N ASP A 44 -23.38 -19.95 1.30
CA ASP A 44 -23.98 -21.24 1.65
C ASP A 44 -22.91 -22.31 1.95
N GLN A 45 -21.84 -22.38 1.16
CA GLN A 45 -20.74 -23.32 1.40
C GLN A 45 -19.93 -22.94 2.65
N LEU A 46 -19.69 -21.66 2.88
CA LEU A 46 -18.98 -21.18 4.07
C LEU A 46 -19.74 -21.50 5.36
N GLN A 47 -21.07 -21.39 5.35
CA GLN A 47 -21.91 -21.74 6.50
C GLN A 47 -21.93 -23.25 6.80
N LYS A 48 -21.76 -24.08 5.77
CA LYS A 48 -21.72 -25.55 5.90
C LYS A 48 -20.38 -26.07 6.44
N ASP A 49 -19.29 -25.32 6.26
CA ASP A 49 -17.96 -25.72 6.72
C ASP A 49 -17.61 -25.08 8.07
N SER A 50 -17.80 -25.85 9.15
CA SER A 50 -17.42 -25.44 10.51
C SER A 50 -15.96 -25.77 10.87
N SER A 51 -15.19 -26.39 9.97
CA SER A 51 -13.80 -26.78 10.23
C SER A 51 -12.81 -25.62 10.10
N LYS A 52 -13.21 -24.55 9.44
CA LYS A 52 -12.38 -23.40 9.08
C LYS A 52 -13.04 -22.10 9.48
N VAL A 53 -12.22 -21.11 9.82
CA VAL A 53 -12.65 -19.72 9.95
C VAL A 53 -12.42 -19.05 8.61
N TYR A 54 -13.50 -18.47 8.07
CA TYR A 54 -13.47 -17.76 6.80
C TYR A 54 -13.54 -16.25 7.01
N THR A 55 -12.89 -15.52 6.11
CA THR A 55 -13.02 -14.06 6.02
C THR A 55 -13.16 -13.69 4.55
N THR A 56 -14.25 -13.01 4.24
CA THR A 56 -14.59 -12.61 2.86
C THR A 56 -14.51 -11.09 2.73
N HIS A 57 -13.84 -10.64 1.68
CA HIS A 57 -13.82 -9.23 1.27
C HIS A 57 -14.24 -9.13 -0.19
N VAL A 58 -14.78 -7.98 -0.57
CA VAL A 58 -15.18 -7.65 -1.93
C VAL A 58 -14.51 -6.35 -2.34
N SER A 59 -14.05 -6.30 -3.60
CA SER A 59 -13.68 -5.07 -4.28
C SER A 59 -14.42 -4.98 -5.61
N TYR A 60 -14.72 -3.77 -6.07
CA TYR A 60 -15.40 -3.56 -7.35
C TYR A 60 -14.73 -2.40 -8.07
N LEU A 61 -14.02 -2.75 -9.15
CA LEU A 61 -13.23 -1.83 -9.96
C LEU A 61 -13.91 -1.59 -11.31
N GLU A 62 -14.04 -0.32 -11.68
CA GLU A 62 -14.38 0.08 -13.04
C GLU A 62 -13.16 0.66 -13.75
N ILE A 63 -12.85 0.16 -14.95
CA ILE A 63 -11.78 0.68 -15.80
C ILE A 63 -12.43 1.38 -16.99
N TYR A 64 -12.26 2.69 -17.07
CA TYR A 64 -12.76 3.51 -18.15
C TYR A 64 -11.67 4.47 -18.60
N ASN A 65 -11.47 4.56 -19.92
CA ASN A 65 -10.46 5.43 -20.51
C ASN A 65 -9.05 5.22 -19.89
N GLU A 66 -8.65 3.96 -19.69
CA GLU A 66 -7.38 3.55 -19.05
C GLU A 66 -7.20 4.00 -17.58
N CYS A 67 -8.22 4.59 -16.98
CA CYS A 67 -8.25 4.97 -15.56
C CYS A 67 -9.12 3.99 -14.78
N GLY A 68 -8.63 3.57 -13.61
CA GLY A 68 -9.37 2.72 -12.69
C GLY A 68 -10.08 3.54 -11.63
N TYR A 69 -11.31 3.18 -11.30
CA TYR A 69 -12.16 3.84 -10.33
C TYR A 69 -12.73 2.82 -9.35
N ASP A 70 -12.64 3.11 -8.07
CA ASP A 70 -13.23 2.28 -7.01
C ASP A 70 -14.73 2.55 -6.89
N LEU A 71 -15.56 1.53 -7.11
CA LEU A 71 -17.02 1.63 -7.02
C LEU A 71 -17.55 1.44 -5.60
N LEU A 72 -16.72 1.07 -4.61
CA LEU A 72 -17.15 0.75 -3.24
C LEU A 72 -16.56 1.67 -2.17
N ASP A 73 -15.98 2.81 -2.51
CA ASP A 73 -15.48 3.73 -1.48
C ASP A 73 -16.67 4.40 -0.76
N PRO A 74 -16.87 4.13 0.55
CA PRO A 74 -18.01 4.64 1.31
C PRO A 74 -17.91 6.15 1.58
N ARG A 75 -16.76 6.77 1.31
CA ARG A 75 -16.50 8.19 1.57
C ARG A 75 -16.94 9.09 0.42
N HIS A 76 -17.33 8.52 -0.72
CA HIS A 76 -17.69 9.24 -1.92
C HIS A 76 -19.11 8.86 -2.34
N GLU A 77 -20.09 9.71 -2.02
CA GLU A 77 -21.37 9.71 -2.73
C GLU A 77 -21.13 10.35 -4.10
N ALA A 78 -20.80 9.53 -5.10
CA ALA A 78 -20.41 10.03 -6.40
C ALA A 78 -21.62 10.60 -7.15
N SER A 79 -21.52 11.86 -7.59
CA SER A 79 -22.45 12.48 -8.53
C SER A 79 -22.00 12.31 -9.99
N ARG A 80 -20.68 12.16 -10.19
CA ARG A 80 -20.01 11.92 -11.47
C ARG A 80 -18.88 10.91 -11.31
N MET A 81 -18.52 10.23 -12.40
CA MET A 81 -17.44 9.24 -12.43
C MET A 81 -16.07 9.78 -12.00
N GLU A 82 -15.79 11.05 -12.32
CA GLU A 82 -14.52 11.72 -12.02
C GLU A 82 -14.31 11.98 -10.52
N ASP A 83 -15.40 11.95 -9.74
CA ASP A 83 -15.40 12.12 -8.29
C ASP A 83 -15.01 10.82 -7.56
N LEU A 84 -15.04 9.67 -8.26
CA LEU A 84 -14.66 8.40 -7.69
C LEU A 84 -13.14 8.33 -7.47
N PRO A 85 -12.68 7.66 -6.40
CA PRO A 85 -11.27 7.48 -6.13
C PRO A 85 -10.56 6.77 -7.28
N LYS A 86 -9.50 7.39 -7.79
CA LYS A 86 -8.65 6.79 -8.82
C LYS A 86 -7.75 5.72 -8.22
N VAL A 87 -7.81 4.54 -8.80
CA VAL A 87 -7.00 3.37 -8.45
C VAL A 87 -5.68 3.44 -9.21
N THR A 88 -4.58 3.21 -8.49
CA THR A 88 -3.22 3.20 -9.07
C THR A 88 -2.60 1.81 -8.97
N ILE A 89 -2.01 1.33 -10.05
CA ILE A 89 -1.25 0.08 -10.08
C ILE A 89 0.14 0.32 -9.49
N MET A 90 0.54 -0.53 -8.55
CA MET A 90 1.89 -0.62 -8.03
C MET A 90 2.41 -2.05 -8.22
N GLU A 91 3.70 -2.21 -8.48
CA GLU A 91 4.35 -3.51 -8.61
C GLU A 91 5.42 -3.62 -7.52
N ASP A 92 5.44 -4.73 -6.78
CA ASP A 92 6.45 -4.97 -5.76
C ASP A 92 7.72 -5.62 -6.34
N SER A 93 8.71 -5.89 -5.48
CA SER A 93 9.98 -6.52 -5.87
C SER A 93 9.80 -7.92 -6.45
N ASP A 94 8.72 -8.60 -6.06
CA ASP A 94 8.38 -9.95 -6.50
C ASP A 94 7.47 -9.93 -7.75
N GLN A 95 7.28 -8.75 -8.35
CA GLN A 95 6.45 -8.50 -9.52
C GLN A 95 4.94 -8.73 -9.30
N ASN A 96 4.48 -8.77 -8.05
CA ASN A 96 3.05 -8.83 -7.77
C ASN A 96 2.42 -7.46 -7.96
N ILE A 97 1.20 -7.47 -8.50
CA ILE A 97 0.43 -6.26 -8.78
C ILE A 97 -0.46 -5.93 -7.60
N HIS A 98 -0.32 -4.70 -7.10
CA HIS A 98 -1.08 -4.13 -6.00
C HIS A 98 -1.92 -2.95 -6.49
N LEU A 99 -3.19 -2.93 -6.13
CA LEU A 99 -4.13 -1.87 -6.50
C LEU A 99 -4.28 -0.90 -5.33
N LYS A 100 -3.58 0.25 -5.40
CA LYS A 100 -3.68 1.30 -4.40
C LYS A 100 -4.99 2.05 -4.56
N ASN A 101 -5.63 2.39 -3.44
CA ASN A 101 -6.92 3.09 -3.36
C ASN A 101 -8.12 2.29 -3.88
N LEU A 102 -7.99 0.98 -4.07
CA LEU A 102 -9.15 0.11 -4.28
C LEU A 102 -9.64 -0.40 -2.92
N SER A 103 -10.88 -0.10 -2.56
CA SER A 103 -11.48 -0.53 -1.30
C SER A 103 -11.66 -2.04 -1.26
N LEU A 104 -11.29 -2.63 -0.11
CA LEU A 104 -11.55 -4.02 0.24
C LEU A 104 -12.60 -4.05 1.36
N GLN A 105 -13.87 -4.12 0.97
CA GLN A 105 -14.99 -4.10 1.90
C GLN A 105 -15.23 -5.51 2.45
N GLN A 106 -15.26 -5.65 3.78
CA GLN A 106 -15.56 -6.92 4.41
C GLN A 106 -17.06 -7.24 4.25
N ALA A 107 -17.37 -8.48 3.88
CA ALA A 107 -18.75 -8.99 3.83
C ALA A 107 -18.87 -10.21 4.75
N THR A 108 -19.69 -10.11 5.79
CA THR A 108 -19.85 -11.17 6.79
C THR A 108 -20.90 -12.20 6.40
N ASN A 109 -21.84 -11.82 5.54
CA ASN A 109 -22.94 -12.65 5.08
C ASN A 109 -23.31 -12.34 3.61
N GLU A 110 -24.20 -13.16 3.05
CA GLU A 110 -24.68 -13.01 1.66
C GLU A 110 -25.34 -11.65 1.41
N GLU A 111 -26.17 -11.18 2.34
CA GLU A 111 -26.92 -9.93 2.20
C GLU A 111 -25.98 -8.72 2.09
N GLU A 112 -24.97 -8.64 2.95
CA GLU A 112 -23.94 -7.60 2.89
C GLU A 112 -23.18 -7.63 1.56
N ALA A 113 -22.80 -8.81 1.07
CA ALA A 113 -22.09 -8.93 -0.20
C ALA A 113 -22.96 -8.52 -1.39
N LEU A 114 -24.25 -8.87 -1.38
CA LEU A 114 -25.22 -8.42 -2.39
C LEU A 114 -25.44 -6.90 -2.31
N ASN A 115 -25.51 -6.33 -1.11
CA ASN A 115 -25.63 -4.88 -0.93
C ASN A 115 -24.41 -4.14 -1.50
N LEU A 116 -23.20 -4.66 -1.34
CA LEU A 116 -22.00 -4.11 -1.97
C LEU A 116 -22.05 -4.18 -3.50
N LEU A 117 -22.56 -5.29 -4.06
CA LEU A 117 -22.80 -5.39 -5.51
C LEU A 117 -23.79 -4.32 -5.99
N PHE A 118 -24.94 -4.17 -5.30
CA PHE A 118 -25.94 -3.16 -5.66
C PHE A 118 -25.43 -1.73 -5.52
N LEU A 119 -24.63 -1.46 -4.49
CA LEU A 119 -23.98 -0.17 -4.29
C LEU A 119 -23.07 0.16 -5.48
N GLY A 120 -22.19 -0.75 -5.86
CA GLY A 120 -21.29 -0.53 -6.99
C GLY A 120 -22.04 -0.40 -8.33
N ASP A 121 -23.09 -1.19 -8.55
CA ASP A 121 -23.93 -1.07 -9.75
C ASP A 121 -24.68 0.28 -9.78
N THR A 122 -25.10 0.79 -8.63
CA THR A 122 -25.73 2.11 -8.50
C THR A 122 -24.73 3.23 -8.80
N ASN A 123 -23.52 3.15 -8.22
CA ASN A 123 -22.45 4.12 -8.49
C ASN A 123 -22.08 4.13 -9.97
N ARG A 124 -22.00 2.95 -10.59
CA ARG A 124 -21.79 2.81 -12.03
C ARG A 124 -22.92 3.47 -12.83
N MET A 125 -24.18 3.25 -12.46
CA MET A 125 -25.34 3.84 -13.16
C MET A 125 -25.40 5.36 -13.01
N ILE A 126 -25.05 5.92 -11.84
CA ILE A 126 -25.03 7.38 -11.62
C ILE A 126 -23.90 8.03 -12.43
N ALA A 127 -22.76 7.34 -12.56
CA ALA A 127 -21.66 7.78 -13.42
C ALA A 127 -22.03 7.78 -14.93
N GLU A 128 -23.05 7.04 -15.34
CA GLU A 128 -23.59 7.07 -16.70
C GLU A 128 -24.43 8.33 -16.94
N THR A 129 -23.96 9.20 -17.83
CA THR A 129 -24.76 10.34 -18.31
C THR A 129 -25.30 10.04 -19.70
N PRO A 130 -26.41 10.66 -20.17
CA PRO A 130 -26.94 10.42 -21.52
C PRO A 130 -25.94 10.66 -22.66
N MET A 131 -24.90 11.48 -22.40
CA MET A 131 -23.80 11.75 -23.32
C MET A 131 -22.70 10.67 -23.26
N ASN A 132 -22.59 9.91 -22.16
CA ASN A 132 -21.62 8.85 -21.89
C ASN A 132 -22.34 7.56 -21.50
N GLN A 133 -22.72 6.72 -22.48
CA GLN A 133 -23.19 5.35 -22.22
C GLN A 133 -22.02 4.47 -21.75
N ALA A 134 -21.59 4.68 -20.51
CA ALA A 134 -20.34 4.18 -19.96
C ALA A 134 -20.31 2.64 -19.80
N SER A 135 -21.41 1.95 -19.47
CA SER A 135 -21.40 0.48 -19.29
C SER A 135 -21.00 -0.32 -20.54
N SER A 136 -21.32 0.18 -21.73
CA SER A 136 -20.87 -0.47 -22.98
C SER A 136 -19.38 -0.28 -23.27
N ARG A 137 -18.74 0.58 -22.48
CA ARG A 137 -17.48 1.26 -22.76
C ARG A 137 -16.49 1.23 -21.61
N SER A 138 -16.87 0.69 -20.46
CA SER A 138 -15.99 0.43 -19.33
C SER A 138 -15.87 -1.07 -19.11
N HIS A 139 -14.80 -1.46 -18.43
CA HIS A 139 -14.61 -2.84 -17.96
C HIS A 139 -14.86 -2.87 -16.47
N CYS A 140 -15.67 -3.81 -16.03
CA CYS A 140 -16.03 -3.98 -14.62
C CYS A 140 -15.38 -5.25 -14.10
N ILE A 141 -14.69 -5.15 -12.97
CA ILE A 141 -14.03 -6.28 -12.29
C ILE A 141 -14.55 -6.33 -10.86
N PHE A 142 -15.47 -7.25 -10.61
CA PHE A 142 -15.95 -7.57 -9.26
C PHE A 142 -15.08 -8.69 -8.71
N THR A 143 -14.39 -8.45 -7.59
CA THR A 143 -13.47 -9.43 -7.01
C THR A 143 -13.92 -9.86 -5.63
N ILE A 144 -14.02 -11.18 -5.44
CA ILE A 144 -14.29 -11.79 -4.15
C ILE A 144 -12.98 -12.36 -3.62
N HIS A 145 -12.53 -11.87 -2.47
CA HIS A 145 -11.36 -12.35 -1.75
C HIS A 145 -11.81 -13.23 -0.60
N ILE A 146 -11.28 -14.46 -0.53
CA ILE A 146 -11.59 -15.41 0.54
C ILE A 146 -10.29 -15.83 1.20
N SER A 147 -10.22 -15.61 2.51
CA SER A 147 -9.18 -16.14 3.39
C SER A 147 -9.81 -17.23 4.24
N SER A 148 -9.15 -18.38 4.36
CA SER A 148 -9.58 -19.47 5.23
C SER A 148 -8.43 -19.94 6.12
N LYS A 149 -8.71 -20.16 7.39
CA LYS A 149 -7.75 -20.64 8.37
C LYS A 149 -8.36 -21.75 9.22
N GLU A 150 -7.68 -22.88 9.31
CA GLU A 150 -8.06 -23.95 10.23
C GLU A 150 -7.67 -23.54 11.67
N PRO A 151 -8.55 -23.70 12.67
CA PRO A 151 -8.22 -23.39 14.06
C PRO A 151 -6.97 -24.13 14.51
N GLY A 152 -5.99 -23.38 15.04
CA GLY A 152 -4.70 -23.95 15.46
C GLY A 152 -3.67 -24.15 14.34
N SER A 153 -4.05 -23.98 13.06
CA SER A 153 -3.07 -24.01 11.97
C SER A 153 -2.22 -22.73 11.95
N ALA A 154 -0.94 -22.90 11.62
CA ALA A 154 -0.04 -21.79 11.33
C ALA A 154 -0.19 -21.26 9.90
N THR A 155 -0.92 -21.96 9.04
CA THR A 155 -1.12 -21.59 7.64
C THR A 155 -2.46 -20.92 7.40
N ILE A 156 -2.47 -19.99 6.45
CA ILE A 156 -3.65 -19.33 5.93
C ILE A 156 -3.71 -19.64 4.44
N ARG A 157 -4.90 -20.02 3.97
CA ARG A 157 -5.16 -20.13 2.53
C ARG A 157 -5.89 -18.89 2.05
N ARG A 158 -5.39 -18.29 0.97
CA ARG A 158 -6.01 -17.14 0.33
C ARG A 158 -6.48 -17.51 -1.06
N SER A 159 -7.53 -16.88 -1.53
CA SER A 159 -7.98 -17.00 -2.92
C SER A 159 -8.69 -15.74 -3.33
N LYS A 160 -8.60 -15.40 -4.62
CA LYS A 160 -9.38 -14.34 -5.25
C LYS A 160 -10.17 -14.90 -6.43
N LEU A 161 -11.40 -14.45 -6.59
CA LEU A 161 -12.25 -14.74 -7.73
C LEU A 161 -12.62 -13.44 -8.44
N HIS A 162 -12.09 -13.22 -9.64
CA HIS A 162 -12.46 -12.11 -10.50
C HIS A 162 -13.68 -12.49 -11.36
N LEU A 163 -14.73 -11.67 -11.30
CA LEU A 163 -15.92 -11.78 -12.15
C LEU A 163 -15.99 -10.51 -13.00
N VAL A 164 -15.70 -10.66 -14.28
CA VAL A 164 -15.36 -9.55 -15.16
C VAL A 164 -16.40 -9.40 -16.27
N ASP A 165 -16.92 -8.18 -16.40
CA ASP A 165 -17.75 -7.74 -17.52
C ASP A 165 -16.93 -6.77 -18.37
N LEU A 166 -16.47 -7.22 -19.53
CA LEU A 166 -15.65 -6.41 -20.42
C LEU A 166 -16.52 -5.45 -21.25
N ALA A 167 -15.93 -4.37 -21.73
CA ALA A 167 -16.55 -3.47 -22.69
C ALA A 167 -16.88 -4.17 -24.02
N GLY A 168 -17.68 -3.51 -24.86
CA GLY A 168 -18.02 -3.98 -26.21
C GLY A 168 -16.78 -4.22 -27.08
N SER A 169 -16.72 -5.38 -27.75
CA SER A 169 -15.62 -5.75 -28.65
C SER A 169 -15.76 -5.20 -30.09
N GLU A 170 -16.83 -4.46 -30.38
CA GLU A 170 -17.10 -3.95 -31.71
C GLU A 170 -16.14 -2.83 -32.14
N ARG A 171 -15.87 -2.79 -33.46
CA ARG A 171 -14.97 -1.80 -34.04
C ARG A 171 -15.60 -0.41 -34.13
N VAL A 172 -14.85 0.62 -33.72
CA VAL A 172 -15.25 2.04 -33.80
C VAL A 172 -15.66 2.46 -35.22
N ALA A 173 -15.04 1.90 -36.26
CA ALA A 173 -15.30 2.29 -37.65
C ALA A 173 -16.77 2.11 -38.09
N LYS A 174 -17.54 1.24 -37.41
CA LYS A 174 -18.96 0.99 -37.72
C LYS A 174 -19.92 1.91 -36.98
N THR A 175 -19.47 2.63 -35.95
CA THR A 175 -20.38 3.38 -35.07
C THR A 175 -20.71 4.78 -35.62
N GLY A 176 -19.96 5.28 -36.61
CA GLY A 176 -20.25 6.56 -37.28
C GLY A 176 -20.09 7.78 -36.36
N ILE A 177 -19.39 7.64 -35.24
CA ILE A 177 -19.30 8.66 -34.19
C ILE A 177 -18.07 9.56 -34.41
N GLY A 178 -18.25 10.88 -34.28
CA GLY A 178 -17.18 11.88 -34.34
C GLY A 178 -16.95 12.59 -32.99
N GLY A 179 -15.86 13.36 -32.87
CA GLY A 179 -15.56 14.19 -31.70
C GLY A 179 -15.06 13.40 -30.46
N HIS A 180 -15.43 13.84 -29.26
CA HIS A 180 -14.99 13.27 -27.97
C HIS A 180 -15.33 11.77 -27.82
N LEU A 181 -16.46 11.35 -28.40
CA LEU A 181 -16.88 9.94 -28.42
C LEU A 181 -15.98 9.07 -29.31
N LEU A 182 -15.31 9.64 -30.33
CA LEU A 182 -14.33 8.93 -31.15
C LEU A 182 -13.04 8.68 -30.36
N THR A 183 -12.60 9.67 -29.58
CA THR A 183 -11.44 9.52 -28.68
C THR A 183 -11.71 8.49 -27.59
N GLU A 184 -12.90 8.49 -27.00
CA GLU A 184 -13.33 7.48 -26.02
C GLU A 184 -13.37 6.08 -26.63
N ALA A 185 -14.04 5.91 -27.79
CA ALA A 185 -14.09 4.64 -28.51
C ALA A 185 -12.71 4.10 -28.91
N LYS A 186 -11.73 4.99 -29.13
CA LYS A 186 -10.33 4.63 -29.37
C LYS A 186 -9.68 4.02 -28.13
N TYR A 187 -9.87 4.59 -26.94
CA TYR A 187 -9.27 4.06 -25.70
C TYR A 187 -9.91 2.74 -25.24
N ILE A 188 -11.21 2.56 -25.47
CA ILE A 188 -11.89 1.29 -25.19
C ILE A 188 -11.30 0.17 -26.03
N ASN A 189 -11.21 0.41 -27.34
CA ASN A 189 -10.57 -0.52 -28.24
C ASN A 189 -9.07 -0.67 -27.95
N LEU A 190 -8.41 0.31 -27.33
CA LEU A 190 -7.00 0.21 -26.92
C LEU A 190 -6.82 -0.86 -25.83
N SER A 191 -7.63 -0.82 -24.76
CA SER A 191 -7.59 -1.81 -23.69
C SER A 191 -7.82 -3.25 -24.21
N LEU A 192 -8.84 -3.45 -25.06
CA LEU A 192 -9.16 -4.74 -25.68
C LEU A 192 -8.11 -5.18 -26.70
N HIS A 193 -7.51 -4.24 -27.42
CA HIS A 193 -6.39 -4.51 -28.32
C HIS A 193 -5.19 -5.03 -27.54
N TYR A 194 -4.83 -4.42 -26.40
CA TYR A 194 -3.74 -4.92 -25.57
C TYR A 194 -4.04 -6.28 -24.95
N LEU A 195 -5.29 -6.54 -24.56
CA LEU A 195 -5.73 -7.87 -24.16
C LEU A 195 -5.50 -8.90 -25.27
N GLU A 196 -5.88 -8.56 -26.50
CA GLU A 196 -5.62 -9.40 -27.67
C GLU A 196 -4.12 -9.62 -27.92
N GLN A 197 -3.29 -8.58 -27.78
CA GLN A 197 -1.84 -8.71 -27.91
C GLN A 197 -1.23 -9.64 -26.85
N VAL A 198 -1.72 -9.56 -25.61
CA VAL A 198 -1.31 -10.47 -24.52
C VAL A 198 -1.68 -11.91 -24.87
N ILE A 199 -2.91 -12.15 -25.35
CA ILE A 199 -3.38 -13.49 -25.73
C ILE A 199 -2.56 -14.07 -26.89
N ILE A 200 -2.28 -13.26 -27.91
CA ILE A 200 -1.43 -13.67 -29.05
C ILE A 200 -0.02 -14.00 -28.56
N ALA A 201 0.57 -13.13 -27.73
CA ALA A 201 1.89 -13.33 -27.18
C ALA A 201 1.98 -14.60 -26.31
N LEU A 202 0.92 -14.95 -25.56
CA LEU A 202 0.84 -16.18 -24.77
C LEU A 202 0.66 -17.44 -25.61
N ALA A 203 0.04 -17.34 -26.78
CA ALA A 203 -0.13 -18.46 -27.70
C ALA A 203 1.15 -18.76 -28.51
N GLU A 204 2.04 -17.78 -28.67
CA GLU A 204 3.33 -17.94 -29.34
C GLU A 204 4.30 -18.78 -28.49
N LYS A 205 4.79 -19.88 -29.06
CA LYS A 205 5.82 -20.71 -28.41
C LYS A 205 7.14 -19.93 -28.34
N ASN A 206 7.74 -19.84 -27.15
CA ASN A 206 9.06 -19.22 -26.88
C ASN A 206 9.09 -17.69 -26.81
N ARG A 207 7.97 -17.02 -26.59
CA ARG A 207 7.98 -15.58 -26.28
C ARG A 207 8.32 -15.34 -24.81
N SER A 208 9.40 -14.63 -24.54
CA SER A 208 9.84 -14.32 -23.17
C SER A 208 9.08 -13.16 -22.53
N HIS A 209 8.68 -12.17 -23.32
CA HIS A 209 8.03 -10.95 -22.83
C HIS A 209 6.56 -10.87 -23.26
N ILE A 210 5.67 -10.82 -22.26
CA ILE A 210 4.24 -10.63 -22.42
C ILE A 210 3.87 -9.19 -21.98
N PRO A 211 3.19 -8.39 -22.82
CA PRO A 211 3.01 -6.96 -22.60
C PRO A 211 1.86 -6.61 -21.64
N TYR A 212 1.82 -7.19 -20.44
CA TYR A 212 0.76 -6.91 -19.46
C TYR A 212 0.67 -5.44 -19.02
N ARG A 213 1.81 -4.74 -19.03
CA ARG A 213 1.92 -3.35 -18.55
C ARG A 213 1.32 -2.31 -19.51
N ASN A 214 0.88 -2.72 -20.70
CA ASN A 214 0.40 -1.79 -21.72
C ASN A 214 -0.94 -1.12 -21.35
N CYS A 215 -1.79 -1.79 -20.57
CA CYS A 215 -3.01 -1.20 -20.00
C CYS A 215 -3.27 -1.68 -18.57
N MET A 216 -4.14 -0.95 -17.88
CA MET A 216 -4.56 -1.29 -16.52
C MET A 216 -5.26 -2.66 -16.49
N MET A 217 -6.13 -2.92 -17.47
CA MET A 217 -6.89 -4.18 -17.52
C MET A 217 -5.98 -5.41 -17.63
N THR A 218 -5.00 -5.41 -18.55
CA THR A 218 -4.07 -6.54 -18.68
C THR A 218 -3.13 -6.66 -17.49
N SER A 219 -2.84 -5.56 -16.80
CA SER A 219 -2.08 -5.60 -15.55
C SER A 219 -2.90 -6.27 -14.45
N VAL A 220 -4.15 -5.84 -14.22
CA VAL A 220 -5.04 -6.47 -13.22
C VAL A 220 -5.27 -7.95 -13.52
N LEU A 221 -5.41 -8.32 -14.79
CA LEU A 221 -5.66 -9.69 -15.23
C LEU A 221 -4.38 -10.50 -15.51
N ARG A 222 -3.19 -10.02 -15.13
CA ARG A 222 -1.90 -10.71 -15.35
C ARG A 222 -1.93 -12.15 -14.86
N ASP A 223 -2.41 -12.39 -13.64
CA ASP A 223 -2.49 -13.74 -13.08
C ASP A 223 -3.53 -14.61 -13.80
N SER A 224 -4.55 -13.97 -14.39
CA SER A 224 -5.66 -14.64 -15.06
C SER A 224 -5.28 -15.20 -16.43
N LEU A 225 -4.27 -14.65 -17.09
CA LEU A 225 -3.87 -15.03 -18.44
C LEU A 225 -2.43 -15.51 -18.37
N GLY A 226 -2.18 -16.82 -18.46
CA GLY A 226 -0.83 -17.39 -18.40
C GLY A 226 -0.17 -17.36 -17.01
N GLY A 227 -0.94 -17.19 -15.93
CA GLY A 227 -0.44 -17.12 -14.56
C GLY A 227 -1.11 -18.11 -13.58
N ASN A 228 -1.03 -17.79 -12.29
CA ASN A 228 -1.63 -18.57 -11.20
C ASN A 228 -3.12 -18.26 -11.03
N CYS A 229 -3.94 -18.81 -11.93
CA CYS A 229 -5.39 -18.66 -11.89
C CYS A 229 -6.13 -19.70 -12.74
N MET A 230 -7.26 -20.19 -12.25
CA MET A 230 -8.23 -20.94 -13.05
C MET A 230 -9.13 -19.97 -13.82
N THR A 231 -8.94 -19.89 -15.13
CA THR A 231 -9.61 -18.87 -15.96
C THR A 231 -10.64 -19.47 -16.90
N THR A 232 -11.84 -18.89 -16.91
CA THR A 232 -12.93 -19.22 -17.82
C THR A 232 -13.36 -17.98 -18.59
N MET A 233 -13.46 -18.11 -19.91
CA MET A 233 -14.02 -17.08 -20.79
C MET A 233 -15.44 -17.47 -21.20
N ILE A 234 -16.35 -16.50 -21.14
CA ILE A 234 -17.71 -16.62 -21.70
C ILE A 234 -17.80 -15.73 -22.93
N ALA A 235 -17.88 -16.38 -24.11
CA ALA A 235 -18.10 -15.69 -25.37
C ALA A 235 -19.60 -15.47 -25.60
N THR A 236 -20.04 -14.22 -25.63
CA THR A 236 -21.43 -13.83 -25.88
C THR A 236 -21.59 -13.35 -27.31
N LEU A 237 -22.63 -13.79 -28.01
CA LEU A 237 -22.81 -13.59 -29.45
C LEU A 237 -24.16 -12.96 -29.74
N ALA A 238 -24.25 -12.22 -30.85
CA ALA A 238 -25.51 -11.67 -31.34
C ALA A 238 -25.90 -12.37 -32.65
N MET A 239 -27.12 -12.91 -32.70
CA MET A 239 -27.60 -13.75 -33.81
C MET A 239 -28.12 -12.95 -35.02
N ASP A 240 -28.24 -11.63 -34.89
CA ASP A 240 -28.70 -10.78 -35.98
C ASP A 240 -27.72 -10.78 -37.16
N ARG A 241 -28.24 -10.81 -38.39
CA ARG A 241 -27.40 -10.78 -39.62
C ARG A 241 -26.44 -9.60 -39.67
N ARG A 242 -26.82 -8.45 -39.10
CA ARG A 242 -25.99 -7.23 -39.03
C ARG A 242 -24.75 -7.39 -38.14
N ASN A 243 -24.80 -8.33 -37.20
CA ASN A 243 -23.83 -8.54 -36.14
C ASN A 243 -22.96 -9.80 -36.36
N LEU A 244 -23.15 -10.48 -37.49
CA LEU A 244 -22.52 -11.77 -37.78
C LEU A 244 -20.98 -11.66 -37.83
N ASP A 245 -20.44 -10.57 -38.40
CA ASP A 245 -18.99 -10.34 -38.46
C ASP A 245 -18.35 -10.20 -37.06
N GLU A 246 -19.03 -9.50 -36.16
CA GLU A 246 -18.56 -9.30 -34.78
C GLU A 246 -18.65 -10.62 -34.01
N SER A 247 -19.73 -11.38 -34.19
CA SER A 247 -19.88 -12.72 -33.59
C SER A 247 -18.78 -13.69 -34.07
N ILE A 248 -18.46 -13.70 -35.37
CA ILE A 248 -17.32 -14.47 -35.90
C ILE A 248 -16.01 -14.02 -35.25
N SER A 249 -15.81 -12.71 -35.10
CA SER A 249 -14.61 -12.15 -34.47
C SER A 249 -14.49 -12.58 -33.00
N THR A 250 -15.59 -12.56 -32.25
CA THR A 250 -15.67 -13.08 -30.88
C THR A 250 -15.33 -14.58 -30.82
N CYS A 251 -15.86 -15.41 -31.73
CA CYS A 251 -15.51 -16.84 -31.78
C CYS A 251 -14.02 -17.06 -32.06
N ARG A 252 -13.42 -16.30 -33.00
CA ARG A 252 -11.98 -16.39 -33.29
C ARG A 252 -11.13 -15.97 -32.10
N PHE A 253 -11.55 -14.96 -31.35
CA PHE A 253 -10.89 -14.54 -30.12
C PHE A 253 -10.98 -15.63 -29.06
N ALA A 254 -12.16 -16.23 -28.85
CA ALA A 254 -12.34 -17.34 -27.92
C ALA A 254 -11.47 -18.56 -28.26
N GLN A 255 -11.32 -18.88 -29.55
CA GLN A 255 -10.40 -19.93 -30.02
C GLN A 255 -8.95 -19.66 -29.62
N ARG A 256 -8.49 -18.40 -29.66
CA ARG A 256 -7.13 -18.04 -29.22
C ARG A 256 -6.98 -18.14 -27.71
N VAL A 257 -7.96 -17.66 -26.95
CA VAL A 257 -7.96 -17.76 -25.48
C VAL A 257 -7.91 -19.22 -25.02
N ALA A 258 -8.62 -20.13 -25.69
CA ALA A 258 -8.63 -21.56 -25.37
C ALA A 258 -7.26 -22.25 -25.51
N LEU A 259 -6.28 -21.63 -26.20
CA LEU A 259 -4.92 -22.17 -26.34
C LEU A 259 -3.99 -21.74 -25.20
N ILE A 260 -4.38 -20.77 -24.38
CA ILE A 260 -3.59 -20.29 -23.25
C ILE A 260 -3.57 -21.36 -22.16
N LYS A 261 -2.38 -21.62 -21.62
CA LYS A 261 -2.19 -22.51 -20.46
C LYS A 261 -1.90 -21.68 -19.23
N ASN A 262 -2.67 -21.93 -18.17
CA ASN A 262 -2.44 -21.37 -16.84
C ASN A 262 -1.90 -22.45 -15.92
N GLU A 263 -1.09 -22.05 -14.93
CA GLU A 263 -0.56 -22.92 -13.90
C GLU A 263 -1.17 -22.52 -12.55
N ALA A 264 -2.36 -23.04 -12.25
CA ALA A 264 -3.04 -22.75 -11.00
C ALA A 264 -2.38 -23.50 -9.83
N VAL A 265 -1.92 -22.74 -8.84
CA VAL A 265 -1.25 -23.21 -7.62
C VAL A 265 -2.12 -22.89 -6.41
N LEU A 266 -2.07 -23.77 -5.41
CA LEU A 266 -2.74 -23.55 -4.12
C LEU A 266 -2.02 -22.41 -3.37
N ASN A 267 -2.74 -21.33 -3.05
CA ASN A 267 -2.16 -20.22 -2.31
C ASN A 267 -2.27 -20.50 -0.81
N GLU A 268 -1.21 -21.06 -0.26
CA GLU A 268 -1.05 -21.33 1.17
C GLU A 268 0.20 -20.62 1.68
N GLU A 269 0.05 -19.81 2.72
CA GLU A 269 1.13 -19.04 3.31
C GLU A 269 1.10 -19.13 4.82
N ILE A 270 2.24 -18.91 5.45
CA ILE A 270 2.36 -18.86 6.91
C ILE A 270 1.67 -17.59 7.40
N ASP A 271 0.85 -17.68 8.45
CA ASP A 271 0.19 -16.53 9.05
C ASP A 271 1.23 -15.45 9.38
N PRO A 272 1.17 -14.27 8.72
CA PRO A 272 2.15 -13.21 8.93
C PRO A 272 2.25 -12.79 10.40
N ARG A 273 1.16 -12.90 11.18
CA ARG A 273 1.19 -12.58 12.61
C ARG A 273 2.04 -13.58 13.39
N LEU A 274 1.93 -14.87 13.07
CA LEU A 274 2.76 -15.90 13.69
C LEU A 274 4.22 -15.75 13.29
N MET A 275 4.47 -15.46 12.00
CA MET A 275 5.83 -15.18 11.51
C MET A 275 6.44 -13.97 12.23
N ILE A 276 5.69 -12.86 12.39
CA ILE A 276 6.15 -11.68 13.14
C ILE A 276 6.44 -12.03 14.61
N ILE A 277 5.61 -12.84 15.25
CA ILE A 277 5.84 -13.27 16.64
C ILE A 277 7.13 -14.11 16.76
N GLN A 278 7.33 -15.05 15.83
CA GLN A 278 8.54 -15.89 15.78
C GLN A 278 9.79 -15.05 15.53
N LEU A 279 9.76 -14.17 14.53
CA LEU A 279 10.87 -13.26 14.22
C LEU A 279 11.18 -12.32 15.39
N LYS A 280 10.17 -11.79 16.09
CA LYS A 280 10.38 -10.96 17.28
C LYS A 280 11.05 -11.74 18.41
N LYS A 281 10.67 -13.01 18.60
CA LYS A 281 11.31 -13.88 19.60
C LYS A 281 12.77 -14.17 19.23
N GLU A 282 13.02 -14.52 17.98
CA GLU A 282 14.38 -14.79 17.48
C GLU A 282 15.28 -13.54 17.59
N ILE A 283 14.75 -12.36 17.25
CA ILE A 283 15.47 -11.09 17.46
C ILE A 283 15.79 -10.87 18.93
N GLN A 284 14.90 -11.25 19.85
CA GLN A 284 15.14 -11.12 21.29
C GLN A 284 16.23 -12.09 21.75
N ASP A 285 16.12 -13.37 21.37
CA ASP A 285 17.09 -14.41 21.73
C ASP A 285 18.49 -14.07 21.21
N LEU A 286 18.60 -13.60 19.95
CA LEU A 286 19.86 -13.15 19.35
C LEU A 286 20.44 -11.90 20.04
N LYS A 287 19.59 -10.98 20.50
CA LYS A 287 20.04 -9.81 21.27
C LYS A 287 20.58 -10.22 22.63
N ASP A 288 19.96 -11.20 23.27
CA ASP A 288 20.40 -11.72 24.56
C ASP A 288 21.72 -12.50 24.42
N GLU A 289 21.86 -13.31 23.35
CA GLU A 289 23.12 -13.98 23.02
C GLU A 289 24.25 -12.98 22.68
N LEU A 290 23.94 -11.95 21.88
CA LEU A 290 24.91 -10.88 21.62
C LEU A 290 25.31 -10.12 22.89
N ALA A 291 24.38 -9.88 23.82
CA ALA A 291 24.69 -9.26 25.10
C ALA A 291 25.64 -10.12 25.94
N LEU A 292 25.45 -11.45 25.92
CA LEU A 292 26.32 -12.41 26.58
C LEU A 292 27.71 -12.50 25.93
N VAL A 293 27.80 -12.56 24.60
CA VAL A 293 29.05 -12.79 23.85
C VAL A 293 29.89 -11.52 23.69
N THR A 294 29.26 -10.37 23.41
CA THR A 294 29.99 -9.14 23.11
C THR A 294 30.32 -8.30 24.34
N GLY A 295 29.72 -8.60 25.50
CA GLY A 295 29.86 -7.80 26.72
C GLY A 295 29.48 -6.32 26.51
N LYS A 296 28.82 -5.97 25.40
CA LYS A 296 28.43 -4.59 25.07
C LYS A 296 27.37 -4.15 26.07
N GLN A 297 27.82 -3.26 26.94
CA GLN A 297 27.11 -2.67 28.07
C GLN A 297 25.71 -2.17 27.67
N ARG A 298 24.71 -2.48 28.50
CA ARG A 298 23.62 -1.53 28.73
C ARG A 298 24.29 -0.22 29.20
N MET A 299 24.26 0.82 28.36
CA MET A 299 24.78 2.16 28.68
C MET A 299 23.97 2.90 29.75
N SER A 300 22.80 2.37 30.12
CA SER A 300 22.02 2.92 31.22
C SER A 300 22.76 2.69 32.55
N GLU A 301 22.75 3.68 33.43
CA GLU A 301 23.24 3.53 34.80
C GLU A 301 22.41 2.47 35.55
N LEU A 302 22.99 1.84 36.59
CA LEU A 302 22.24 0.93 37.47
C LEU A 302 21.13 1.73 38.16
N SER A 303 19.92 1.16 38.26
CA SER A 303 18.83 1.86 38.97
C SER A 303 19.14 1.96 40.47
N GLN A 304 18.56 2.94 41.17
CA GLN A 304 18.73 3.06 42.62
C GLN A 304 18.26 1.81 43.38
N GLU A 305 17.22 1.14 42.89
CA GLU A 305 16.74 -0.13 43.47
C GLU A 305 17.76 -1.25 43.31
N GLU A 306 18.42 -1.35 42.15
CA GLU A 306 19.48 -2.34 41.92
C GLU A 306 20.71 -2.07 42.80
N LEU A 307 21.08 -0.81 43.01
CA LEU A 307 22.20 -0.45 43.89
C LEU A 307 21.93 -0.81 45.35
N LEU A 308 20.72 -0.57 45.84
CA LEU A 308 20.32 -0.91 47.21
C LEU A 308 20.33 -2.42 47.46
N GLN A 309 19.82 -3.21 46.50
CA GLN A 309 19.87 -4.67 46.57
C GLN A 309 21.31 -5.20 46.58
N LEU A 310 22.20 -4.58 45.78
CA LEU A 310 23.62 -4.94 45.77
C LEU A 310 24.30 -4.61 47.10
N ASP A 311 24.02 -3.45 47.70
CA ASP A 311 24.54 -3.09 49.03
C ASP A 311 24.09 -4.10 50.11
N GLU A 312 22.82 -4.55 50.09
CA GLU A 312 22.30 -5.56 51.01
C GLU A 312 22.97 -6.94 50.84
N LEU A 313 23.18 -7.36 49.59
CA LEU A 313 23.90 -8.60 49.28
C LEU A 313 25.37 -8.53 49.73
N ILE A 314 26.04 -7.39 49.51
CA ILE A 314 27.42 -7.16 49.96
C ILE A 314 27.48 -7.19 51.50
N GLU A 315 26.55 -6.54 52.19
CA GLU A 315 26.51 -6.57 53.66
C GLU A 315 26.26 -7.97 54.21
N THR A 316 25.39 -8.75 53.58
CA THR A 316 25.09 -10.13 53.98
C THR A 316 26.32 -11.00 53.78
N PHE A 317 26.98 -10.88 52.63
CA PHE A 317 28.22 -11.58 52.31
C PHE A 317 29.36 -11.24 53.27
N LEU A 318 29.53 -9.97 53.65
CA LEU A 318 30.58 -9.55 54.58
C LEU A 318 30.30 -9.93 56.05
N LYS A 319 29.04 -10.18 56.43
CA LYS A 319 28.66 -10.66 57.77
C LYS A 319 28.75 -12.17 57.91
N ASP A 320 28.76 -12.88 56.78
CA ASP A 320 28.94 -14.32 56.73
C ASP A 320 30.42 -14.68 57.03
N ASN A 321 30.63 -15.64 57.94
CA ASN A 321 31.97 -16.09 58.34
C ASN A 321 32.40 -17.37 57.60
N ASP A 322 31.58 -17.85 56.65
CA ASP A 322 31.91 -19.00 55.82
C ASP A 322 32.91 -18.61 54.69
N PRO A 323 34.13 -19.18 54.67
CA PRO A 323 35.11 -18.90 53.63
C PRO A 323 34.71 -19.41 52.23
N ASP A 324 33.73 -20.30 52.11
CA ASP A 324 33.19 -20.78 50.82
C ASP A 324 31.94 -20.00 50.36
N SER A 325 31.52 -18.96 51.11
CA SER A 325 30.43 -18.09 50.70
C SER A 325 30.75 -17.43 49.36
N SER A 326 29.78 -17.39 48.44
CA SER A 326 29.95 -16.80 47.09
C SER A 326 28.96 -15.66 46.87
N LEU A 327 29.45 -14.51 46.43
CA LEU A 327 28.60 -13.38 46.05
C LEU A 327 28.05 -13.58 44.62
N ASP A 328 26.82 -14.07 44.50
CA ASP A 328 26.14 -14.19 43.20
C ASP A 328 25.44 -12.86 42.82
N VAL A 329 26.04 -12.15 41.87
CA VAL A 329 25.53 -10.88 41.31
C VAL A 329 25.13 -11.01 39.84
N GLY A 330 25.07 -12.25 39.34
CA GLY A 330 24.82 -12.56 37.93
C GLY A 330 25.95 -12.16 36.99
N ALA A 331 25.69 -12.24 35.68
CA ALA A 331 26.67 -11.98 34.63
C ALA A 331 26.88 -10.48 34.28
N ASP A 332 26.24 -9.56 35.01
CA ASP A 332 26.33 -8.13 34.73
C ASP A 332 27.62 -7.52 35.28
N MET A 333 28.55 -7.21 34.38
CA MET A 333 29.84 -6.61 34.70
C MET A 333 29.73 -5.28 35.48
N ARG A 334 28.61 -4.53 35.37
CA ARG A 334 28.39 -3.30 36.15
C ARG A 334 28.13 -3.59 37.62
N LYS A 335 27.33 -4.63 37.90
CA LYS A 335 27.04 -5.10 39.27
C LYS A 335 28.32 -5.64 39.91
N ILE A 336 29.06 -6.46 39.16
CA ILE A 336 30.37 -6.97 39.57
C ILE A 336 31.34 -5.82 39.89
N LYS A 337 31.51 -4.85 38.98
CA LYS A 337 32.37 -3.67 39.21
C LYS A 337 31.93 -2.85 40.43
N TYR A 338 30.63 -2.60 40.59
CA TYR A 338 30.08 -1.87 41.73
C TYR A 338 30.40 -2.58 43.05
N CYS A 339 30.18 -3.89 43.13
CA CYS A 339 30.49 -4.69 44.31
C CYS A 339 31.97 -4.61 44.69
N PHE A 340 32.89 -4.76 43.73
CA PHE A 340 34.32 -4.64 43.99
C PHE A 340 34.72 -3.23 44.48
N VAL A 341 34.17 -2.17 43.89
CA VAL A 341 34.42 -0.78 44.34
C VAL A 341 33.89 -0.57 45.76
N ARG A 342 32.69 -1.06 46.05
CA ARG A 342 32.03 -0.91 47.34
C ARG A 342 32.76 -1.68 48.45
N MET A 343 33.15 -2.92 48.19
CA MET A 343 33.97 -3.70 49.12
C MET A 343 35.32 -3.04 49.39
N LYS A 344 35.96 -2.48 48.36
CA LYS A 344 37.22 -1.71 48.52
C LYS A 344 37.04 -0.49 49.43
N GLN A 345 35.91 0.22 49.33
CA GLN A 345 35.59 1.34 50.22
C GLN A 345 35.37 0.90 51.67
N ILE A 346 34.71 -0.25 51.88
CA ILE A 346 34.44 -0.80 53.21
C ILE A 346 35.75 -1.23 53.89
N MET A 347 36.62 -1.94 53.16
CA MET A 347 37.92 -2.39 53.68
C MET A 347 38.90 -1.24 53.96
N ASN A 348 38.82 -0.13 53.22
CA ASN A 348 39.69 1.04 53.40
C ASN A 348 39.18 2.04 54.45
N ARG A 349 38.13 1.73 55.21
CA ARG A 349 37.62 2.62 56.26
C ARG A 349 38.50 2.49 57.52
N PRO A 350 39.27 3.51 57.93
CA PRO A 350 40.16 3.37 59.09
C PRO A 350 39.34 3.32 60.37
N VAL A 351 39.72 2.41 61.28
CA VAL A 351 39.25 2.37 62.67
C VAL A 351 39.68 3.67 63.36
N ILE A 352 38.77 4.64 63.48
CA ILE A 352 38.99 5.86 64.28
C ILE A 352 38.04 5.80 65.48
N SER A 353 38.52 5.23 66.58
CA SER A 353 38.03 5.55 67.93
C SER A 353 39.23 5.75 68.84
N GLY A 354 39.45 7.01 69.23
CA GLY A 354 40.16 7.38 70.45
C GLY A 354 41.65 7.77 70.34
N LYS A 355 41.94 9.05 70.05
CA LYS A 355 42.64 9.99 70.96
C LYS A 355 42.99 11.32 70.27
N LYS A 356 43.15 12.34 71.10
CA LYS A 356 43.08 13.79 70.87
C LYS A 356 44.49 14.40 70.73
N LEU A 357 44.56 15.49 69.96
CA LEU A 357 45.52 16.62 69.97
C LEU A 357 46.99 16.42 69.49
N LEU A 358 47.28 17.25 68.47
CA LEU A 358 48.47 18.08 68.19
C LEU A 358 49.72 17.48 67.50
N SER A 359 49.97 18.11 66.34
CA SER A 359 51.22 18.64 65.78
C SER A 359 52.28 17.72 65.18
N GLN A 360 52.63 18.05 63.92
CA GLN A 360 53.96 18.02 63.29
C GLN A 360 54.57 16.61 63.07
N ASP A 361 55.06 16.20 61.90
CA ASP A 361 55.85 16.90 60.89
C ASP A 361 55.81 16.20 59.50
N ILE A 362 56.44 16.90 58.56
CA ILE A 362 56.50 16.83 57.08
C ILE A 362 57.39 15.68 56.54
N SER A 363 57.27 15.45 55.21
CA SER A 363 58.16 14.76 54.24
C SER A 363 57.87 13.27 54.06
N GLU A 364 57.67 12.68 52.87
CA GLU A 364 58.08 12.98 51.49
C GLU A 364 57.23 12.09 50.55
N GLU A 365 56.62 12.65 49.50
CA GLU A 365 56.31 11.99 48.20
C GLU A 365 55.52 12.97 47.32
N LYS A 366 56.22 14.01 46.84
CA LYS A 366 55.82 14.79 45.66
C LYS A 366 56.65 14.29 44.50
N ASN A 367 56.03 13.66 43.50
CA ASN A 367 56.45 13.74 42.08
C ASN A 367 55.61 12.92 41.08
N SER A 368 54.44 12.35 41.43
CA SER A 368 53.62 11.60 40.46
C SER A 368 52.24 12.19 40.13
N ASN A 369 51.83 13.28 40.79
CA ASN A 369 50.48 13.85 40.63
C ASN A 369 50.40 15.16 39.80
N GLU A 370 51.52 15.80 39.47
CA GLU A 370 51.51 17.01 38.63
C GLU A 370 51.41 16.66 37.13
N GLU A 371 52.10 15.61 36.65
CA GLU A 371 52.00 15.18 35.24
C GLU A 371 50.60 14.65 34.87
N ALA A 372 49.95 13.88 35.76
CA ALA A 372 48.61 13.35 35.53
C ALA A 372 47.52 14.44 35.55
N GLY A 373 47.72 15.52 36.33
CA GLY A 373 46.82 16.67 36.37
C GLY A 373 46.90 17.52 35.11
N GLU A 374 48.11 17.73 34.58
CA GLU A 374 48.32 18.48 33.34
C GLU A 374 47.81 17.72 32.10
N GLU A 375 47.96 16.39 32.04
CA GLU A 375 47.39 15.59 30.95
C GLU A 375 45.86 15.58 30.99
N LEU A 376 45.26 15.54 32.17
CA LEU A 376 43.80 15.58 32.31
C LEU A 376 43.21 16.92 31.85
N GLU A 377 43.88 18.04 32.14
CA GLU A 377 43.43 19.35 31.65
C GLU A 377 43.65 19.53 30.15
N LYS A 378 44.77 19.01 29.60
CA LYS A 378 44.95 18.98 28.14
C LYS A 378 43.87 18.16 27.44
N LEU A 379 43.48 17.00 27.99
CA LEU A 379 42.41 16.17 27.43
C LEU A 379 41.04 16.85 27.52
N LYS A 380 40.75 17.53 28.64
CA LYS A 380 39.50 18.30 28.79
C LYS A 380 39.43 19.46 27.81
N GLY A 381 40.52 20.20 27.61
CA GLY A 381 40.61 21.26 26.61
C GLY A 381 40.39 20.74 25.18
N LEU A 382 40.97 19.59 24.84
CA LEU A 382 40.79 18.94 23.53
C LEU A 382 39.35 18.49 23.30
N LEU A 383 38.68 17.95 24.33
CA LEU A 383 37.26 17.58 24.25
C LEU A 383 36.37 18.81 24.05
N GLN A 384 36.60 19.88 24.81
CA GLN A 384 35.82 21.10 24.68
C GLN A 384 36.02 21.78 23.31
N GLN A 385 37.23 21.70 22.75
CA GLN A 385 37.51 22.18 21.40
C GLN A 385 36.80 21.34 20.34
N ARG A 386 36.78 20.01 20.48
CA ARG A 386 36.06 19.08 19.59
C ARG A 386 34.55 19.29 19.65
N ASP A 387 33.99 19.53 20.83
CA ASP A 387 32.56 19.80 21.00
C ASP A 387 32.16 21.14 20.36
N ASN A 388 33.02 22.16 20.47
CA ASN A 388 32.81 23.43 19.77
C ASN A 388 32.89 23.27 18.24
N GLU A 389 33.85 22.50 17.72
CA GLU A 389 33.94 22.19 16.27
C GLU A 389 32.71 21.43 15.77
N ILE A 390 32.21 20.45 16.53
CA ILE A 390 31.00 19.69 16.20
C ILE A 390 29.77 20.60 16.24
N SER A 391 29.67 21.50 17.22
CA SER A 391 28.56 22.46 17.32
C SER A 391 28.52 23.38 16.10
N ILE A 392 29.68 23.90 15.65
CA ILE A 392 29.77 24.75 14.46
C ILE A 392 29.39 23.95 13.20
N LEU A 393 29.88 22.71 13.05
CA LEU A 393 29.53 21.84 11.92
C LEU A 393 28.04 21.47 11.87
N CYS A 394 27.40 21.31 13.02
CA CYS A 394 25.97 21.07 13.12
C CYS A 394 25.14 22.30 12.77
N GLU A 395 25.59 23.51 13.16
CA GLU A 395 24.95 24.77 12.75
C GLU A 395 25.08 25.03 11.24
N ASP A 396 26.22 24.73 10.64
CA ASP A 396 26.40 24.87 9.18
C ASP A 396 25.56 23.86 8.40
N LYS A 397 25.49 22.60 8.83
CA LYS A 397 24.61 21.60 8.19
C LYS A 397 23.13 21.91 8.33
N THR A 398 22.72 22.52 9.45
CA THR A 398 21.32 22.95 9.62
C THR A 398 20.99 24.19 8.80
N ARG A 399 21.94 25.14 8.62
CA ARG A 399 21.78 26.25 7.66
C ARG A 399 21.72 25.77 6.22
N ASP A 400 22.54 24.80 5.82
CA ASP A 400 22.49 24.20 4.47
C ASP A 400 21.20 23.44 4.22
N ALA A 401 20.69 22.70 5.21
CA ALA A 401 19.37 22.05 5.10
C ALA A 401 18.23 23.08 4.98
N LEU A 402 18.30 24.21 5.69
CA LEU A 402 17.33 25.29 5.60
C LEU A 402 17.43 26.08 4.28
N SER A 403 18.62 26.25 3.70
CA SER A 403 18.82 26.89 2.39
C SER A 403 18.34 26.00 1.24
N GLN A 404 18.49 24.68 1.35
CA GLN A 404 17.92 23.70 0.41
C GLN A 404 16.39 23.66 0.46
N LEU A 405 15.79 23.77 1.64
CA LEU A 405 14.33 23.86 1.77
C LEU A 405 13.77 25.17 1.20
N ASN A 406 14.45 26.31 1.39
CA ASN A 406 14.02 27.61 0.85
C ASN A 406 14.25 27.76 -0.67
N SER A 407 15.27 27.11 -1.24
CA SER A 407 15.47 27.08 -2.69
C SER A 407 14.46 26.17 -3.41
N THR A 408 13.93 25.14 -2.71
CA THR A 408 12.85 24.28 -3.24
C THR A 408 11.48 24.98 -3.20
N SER A 409 11.23 25.90 -2.26
CA SER A 409 9.99 26.69 -2.24
C SER A 409 10.00 27.90 -3.19
N ALA A 410 11.18 28.43 -3.55
CA ALA A 410 11.31 29.54 -4.52
C ALA A 410 11.28 29.10 -6.00
N GLY A 411 11.45 27.80 -6.27
CA GLY A 411 11.37 27.21 -7.63
C GLY A 411 9.96 27.07 -8.21
N SER A 412 8.92 27.54 -7.51
CA SER A 412 7.52 27.43 -7.95
C SER A 412 6.93 28.73 -8.52
N THR A 413 7.71 29.81 -8.64
CA THR A 413 7.15 31.14 -8.98
C THR A 413 7.88 31.91 -10.09
N VAL A 414 8.70 31.24 -10.92
CA VAL A 414 9.32 31.89 -12.09
C VAL A 414 9.31 30.95 -13.30
N LEU A 415 8.14 30.77 -13.93
CA LEU A 415 8.00 30.25 -15.30
C LEU A 415 6.93 31.03 -16.08
N GLU A 416 6.82 32.34 -15.86
CA GLU A 416 6.18 33.27 -16.80
C GLU A 416 6.98 34.58 -16.80
N GLN A 417 8.11 34.61 -17.50
CA GLN A 417 8.72 35.79 -18.13
C GLN A 417 10.15 35.45 -18.56
N SER A 418 10.30 35.02 -19.82
CA SER A 418 11.44 35.35 -20.71
C SER A 418 11.51 34.38 -21.89
N PHE A 419 10.64 34.60 -22.87
CA PHE A 419 10.94 34.23 -24.26
C PHE A 419 10.53 35.40 -25.17
N SER A 420 11.45 36.35 -25.33
CA SER A 420 11.48 37.21 -26.52
C SER A 420 12.81 37.95 -26.62
N THR A 421 13.67 37.51 -27.53
CA THR A 421 14.37 38.33 -28.55
C THR A 421 15.24 37.36 -29.37
N SER A 422 14.99 37.16 -30.66
CA SER A 422 15.18 38.16 -31.71
C SER A 422 14.59 37.65 -33.03
N THR A 423 13.82 38.49 -33.72
CA THR A 423 13.93 38.75 -35.18
C THR A 423 13.04 39.94 -35.53
N GLU A 424 13.52 40.69 -36.52
CA GLU A 424 13.28 42.09 -36.84
C GLU A 424 11.96 42.42 -37.56
N GLU A 425 11.72 43.73 -37.63
CA GLU A 425 10.98 44.48 -38.66
C GLU A 425 9.46 44.31 -38.81
N SER A 426 8.70 45.33 -38.41
CA SER A 426 8.15 46.31 -39.37
C SER A 426 7.29 47.39 -38.69
N GLN A 427 7.32 48.56 -39.30
CA GLN A 427 6.77 49.83 -38.87
C GLN A 427 5.23 49.85 -38.83
N SER A 428 4.64 50.58 -37.87
CA SER A 428 3.92 51.85 -38.13
C SER A 428 2.76 52.16 -37.15
N ARG A 429 2.83 53.38 -36.59
CA ARG A 429 1.77 54.40 -36.45
C ARG A 429 0.50 54.15 -35.58
N SER A 430 0.46 54.96 -34.50
CA SER A 430 -0.58 56.01 -34.24
C SER A 430 -1.76 55.72 -33.30
N ARG A 431 -1.73 56.46 -32.17
CA ARG A 431 -2.77 57.33 -31.57
C ARG A 431 -4.17 56.77 -31.24
N CYS A 432 -4.46 56.83 -29.92
CA CYS A 432 -5.55 57.56 -29.26
C CYS A 432 -7.01 57.30 -29.69
N PHE A 433 -7.87 56.86 -28.76
CA PHE A 433 -9.16 57.52 -28.50
C PHE A 433 -9.74 57.09 -27.13
N SER A 434 -10.53 58.01 -26.58
CA SER A 434 -11.13 57.99 -25.24
C SER A 434 -12.66 57.90 -25.34
N LEU A 435 -13.28 57.44 -24.24
CA LEU A 435 -14.63 57.73 -23.72
C LEU A 435 -15.90 57.01 -24.27
N LYS A 436 -16.73 56.61 -23.29
CA LYS A 436 -18.22 56.56 -23.24
C LYS A 436 -18.90 55.43 -24.05
N GLU A 437 -20.03 54.83 -23.67
CA GLU A 437 -21.02 54.96 -22.58
C GLU A 437 -21.99 53.74 -22.71
N ALA A 438 -22.77 53.49 -21.65
CA ALA A 438 -24.17 53.07 -21.66
C ALA A 438 -24.61 51.58 -21.74
N LYS A 439 -25.24 51.19 -20.61
CA LYS A 439 -26.64 50.72 -20.43
C LYS A 439 -26.99 49.23 -20.52
N ASP A 440 -27.43 48.74 -19.35
CA ASP A 440 -28.73 48.11 -19.04
C ASP A 440 -29.30 47.06 -20.02
N PHE A 441 -29.58 45.86 -19.51
CA PHE A 441 -30.93 45.44 -19.10
C PHE A 441 -30.91 44.00 -18.56
N SER A 442 -31.28 43.84 -17.28
CA SER A 442 -31.61 42.54 -16.67
C SER A 442 -33.10 42.49 -16.37
N SER A 443 -33.81 41.54 -16.97
CA SER A 443 -35.16 41.07 -16.63
C SER A 443 -35.51 40.02 -17.70
N SER A 444 -36.17 38.90 -17.49
CA SER A 444 -36.82 38.26 -16.35
C SER A 444 -37.38 36.95 -16.91
N ILE A 445 -37.38 35.90 -16.08
CA ILE A 445 -37.93 34.57 -16.34
C ILE A 445 -39.44 34.62 -16.64
N PRO A 446 -39.96 33.73 -17.51
CA PRO A 446 -41.32 33.21 -17.32
C PRO A 446 -41.38 31.67 -17.26
N ARG A 447 -42.29 31.23 -16.37
CA ARG A 447 -42.74 29.87 -16.09
C ARG A 447 -43.42 29.21 -17.30
N LEU A 448 -43.32 27.89 -17.40
CA LEU A 448 -44.14 27.03 -18.28
C LEU A 448 -45.24 26.31 -17.48
N PRO A 449 -46.43 26.04 -18.08
CA PRO A 449 -47.58 25.51 -17.36
C PRO A 449 -47.78 24.00 -17.52
N PHE A 450 -48.52 23.47 -16.55
CA PHE A 450 -49.24 22.20 -16.46
C PHE A 450 -49.66 21.54 -17.78
N LEU A 451 -49.54 20.20 -17.82
CA LEU A 451 -50.49 19.32 -18.51
C LEU A 451 -50.76 18.08 -17.67
N SER A 452 -52.04 17.71 -17.62
CA SER A 452 -52.59 16.52 -16.98
C SER A 452 -53.13 15.59 -18.07
N ARG A 453 -52.67 14.34 -18.07
CA ARG A 453 -53.42 13.08 -18.10
C ARG A 453 -52.47 11.92 -18.31
#